data_AF-A0A699WQ49-F1
#
_entry.id   AF-A0A699WQ49-F1
#
_cell.length_a   1.000
_cell.length_b   1.000
_cell.length_c   1.000
_cell.angle_alpha   90.00
_cell.angle_beta   90.00
_cell.angle_gamma   90.00
#
_symmetry.space_group_name_H-M   'P 1'
#
loop_
_entity.id
_entity.type
_entity.pdbx_description
1 polymer ?
#
loop_
_entity_poly.entity_id
_entity_poly.type
_entity_poly.pdbx_seq_one_letter_code
_entity_poly.pdbx_strand_id
1 'polypeptide(L)'
;PTVPVLWYRDTPYIIRQPDALPAPELPAGLSETALPLSEAALAAKIAASQAYVSQLGFQFGNAEQVRVKLTKLVSEEAKAVGLSPAAERFAGQVELALEYSLDWH
;
A
#
# COMPACT_ATOMS: atom_id res chain seq x y z
N PRO A 1 -13.12 8.91 -21.54
CA PRO A 1 -13.02 7.97 -20.40
C PRO A 1 -12.28 8.60 -19.22
N THR A 2 -12.85 8.53 -18.02
CA THR A 2 -12.17 8.88 -16.76
C THR A 2 -11.33 7.70 -16.30
N VAL A 3 -10.05 7.94 -16.00
CA VAL A 3 -9.15 6.91 -15.44
C VAL A 3 -9.35 6.89 -13.92
N PRO A 4 -9.57 5.72 -13.28
CA PRO A 4 -9.65 5.63 -11.83
C PRO A 4 -8.37 6.13 -11.16
N VAL A 5 -8.52 6.91 -10.08
CA VAL A 5 -7.41 7.43 -9.29
C VAL A 5 -7.41 6.76 -7.92
N LEU A 6 -6.24 6.29 -7.51
CA LEU A 6 -5.98 5.72 -6.19
C LEU A 6 -4.85 6.51 -5.52
N TRP A 7 -5.00 6.76 -4.22
CA TRP A 7 -4.01 7.45 -3.39
C TRP A 7 -3.34 6.43 -2.46
N TYR A 8 -2.01 6.39 -2.48
CA TYR A 8 -1.24 5.49 -1.64
C TYR A 8 -1.14 6.00 -0.20
N ARG A 9 -0.82 5.11 0.73
CA ARG A 9 -0.45 5.48 2.11
C ARG A 9 1.04 5.79 2.14
N ASP A 10 1.38 7.05 2.42
CA ASP A 10 2.76 7.53 2.30
C ASP A 10 3.75 6.77 3.20
N THR A 11 4.72 6.11 2.58
CA THR A 11 5.79 5.37 3.27
C THR A 11 7.08 6.21 3.25
N PRO A 12 7.81 6.34 4.38
CA PRO A 12 7.68 5.60 5.64
C PRO A 12 6.77 6.26 6.68
N TYR A 13 6.08 7.36 6.36
CA TYR A 13 5.32 8.13 7.35
C TYR A 13 4.21 7.32 8.00
N ILE A 14 3.52 6.47 7.24
CA ILE A 14 2.47 5.58 7.75
C ILE A 14 3.00 4.56 8.78
N ILE A 15 4.28 4.20 8.70
CA ILE A 15 4.92 3.33 9.70
C ILE A 15 5.02 4.03 11.05
N ARG A 16 5.17 5.37 11.04
CA ARG A 16 5.30 6.20 12.25
C ARG A 16 3.93 6.60 12.81
N GLN A 17 2.94 6.76 11.93
CA GLN A 17 1.58 7.15 12.28
C GLN A 17 0.57 6.29 11.51
N PRO A 18 0.30 5.06 11.98
CA PRO A 18 -0.56 4.10 11.26
C PRO A 18 -2.02 4.54 11.16
N ASP A 19 -2.47 5.41 12.07
CA ASP A 19 -3.83 5.94 12.08
C ASP A 19 -3.95 7.30 11.35
N ALA A 20 -2.93 7.68 10.55
CA ALA A 20 -2.99 8.90 9.76
C ALA A 20 -4.18 8.85 8.79
N LEU A 21 -4.97 9.92 8.80
CA LEU A 21 -6.10 10.10 7.90
C LEU A 21 -5.62 10.69 6.56
N PRO A 22 -6.38 10.47 5.46
CA PRO A 22 -6.13 11.15 4.19
C PRO A 22 -6.07 12.68 4.36
N ALA A 23 -5.20 13.33 3.58
CA ALA A 23 -5.10 14.79 3.55
C ALA A 23 -6.47 15.44 3.22
N PRO A 24 -6.83 16.57 3.85
CA PRO A 24 -8.15 17.18 3.69
C PRO A 24 -8.45 17.68 2.26
N GLU A 25 -7.43 17.81 1.42
CA GLU A 25 -7.55 18.17 0.00
C GLU A 25 -8.01 17.01 -0.88
N LEU A 26 -7.99 15.77 -0.35
CA LEU A 26 -8.48 14.60 -1.06
C LEU A 26 -10.02 14.60 -1.12
N PRO A 27 -10.63 13.98 -2.15
CA PRO A 27 -12.08 13.83 -2.19
C PRO A 27 -12.62 13.18 -0.91
N ALA A 28 -13.80 13.61 -0.46
CA ALA A 28 -14.48 12.97 0.66
C ALA A 28 -15.04 11.59 0.25
N GLY A 29 -15.25 10.71 1.24
CA GLY A 29 -15.91 9.42 1.02
C GLY A 29 -15.06 8.36 0.30
N LEU A 30 -13.73 8.52 0.27
CA LEU A 30 -12.84 7.49 -0.24
C LEU A 30 -12.94 6.22 0.62
N SER A 31 -12.96 5.06 -0.04
CA SER A 31 -12.87 3.76 0.62
C SER A 31 -11.45 3.21 0.49
N GLU A 32 -11.03 2.40 1.45
CA GLU A 32 -9.75 1.71 1.34
C GLU A 32 -9.88 0.45 0.49
N THR A 33 -8.93 0.26 -0.43
CA THR A 33 -8.74 -0.97 -1.20
C THR A 33 -7.34 -1.49 -0.95
N ALA A 34 -7.22 -2.79 -0.69
CA ALA A 34 -5.94 -3.46 -0.54
C ALA A 34 -5.58 -4.23 -1.81
N LEU A 35 -4.34 -4.09 -2.27
CA LEU A 35 -3.77 -4.88 -3.36
C LEU A 35 -2.79 -5.90 -2.76
N PRO A 36 -3.02 -7.22 -2.95
CA PRO A 36 -2.06 -8.24 -2.54
C PRO A 36 -0.68 -8.00 -3.17
N LEU A 37 0.36 -8.13 -2.36
CA LEU A 37 1.74 -7.96 -2.79
C LEU A 37 2.43 -9.32 -2.83
N SER A 38 2.93 -9.71 -4.00
CA SER A 38 3.69 -10.95 -4.15
C SER A 38 5.04 -10.86 -3.44
N GLU A 39 5.62 -12.00 -3.10
CA GLU A 39 6.96 -12.06 -2.48
C GLU A 39 8.03 -11.39 -3.37
N ALA A 40 7.98 -11.65 -4.69
CA ALA A 40 8.89 -11.04 -5.65
C ALA A 40 8.72 -9.50 -5.72
N ALA A 41 7.48 -9.00 -5.67
CA ALA A 41 7.21 -7.57 -5.65
C ALA A 41 7.70 -6.92 -4.35
N LEU A 42 7.53 -7.58 -3.20
CA LEU A 42 8.07 -7.12 -1.92
C LEU A 42 9.61 -7.05 -1.96
N ALA A 43 10.27 -8.09 -2.47
CA ALA A 43 11.72 -8.11 -2.62
C ALA A 43 12.21 -6.97 -3.52
N ALA A 44 11.54 -6.75 -4.67
CA ALA A 44 11.85 -5.65 -5.59
C ALA A 44 11.66 -4.28 -4.93
N LYS A 45 10.57 -4.10 -4.17
CA LYS A 45 10.29 -2.85 -3.43
C LYS A 45 11.36 -2.55 -2.38
N ILE A 46 11.82 -3.57 -1.65
CA ILE A 46 12.90 -3.42 -0.66
C ILE A 46 14.20 -3.02 -1.35
N ALA A 47 14.60 -3.71 -2.42
CA ALA A 47 15.82 -3.40 -3.17
C ALA A 47 15.77 -1.98 -3.76
N ALA A 48 14.65 -1.59 -4.37
CA ALA A 48 14.46 -0.26 -4.91
C ALA A 48 14.53 0.81 -3.81
N SER A 49 13.92 0.56 -2.65
CA SER A 49 13.97 1.48 -1.51
C SER A 49 15.39 1.63 -0.94
N GLN A 50 16.16 0.55 -0.89
CA GLN A 50 17.57 0.56 -0.45
C GLN A 50 18.49 1.32 -1.41
N ALA A 51 18.12 1.48 -2.68
CA ALA A 51 18.91 2.24 -3.65
C ALA A 51 18.94 3.75 -3.36
N TYR A 52 17.99 4.29 -2.58
CA TYR A 52 17.97 5.69 -2.15
C TYR A 52 18.92 5.94 -0.96
N VAL A 53 20.22 5.66 -1.16
CA VAL A 53 21.26 5.62 -0.12
C VAL A 53 21.27 6.89 0.75
N SER A 54 21.16 8.07 0.14
CA SER A 54 21.18 9.36 0.85
C SER A 54 19.99 9.56 1.81
N GLN A 55 18.89 8.84 1.59
CA GLN A 55 17.68 8.94 2.39
C GLN A 55 17.61 7.89 3.51
N LEU A 56 18.40 6.82 3.43
CA LEU A 56 18.25 5.67 4.32
C LEU A 56 18.42 6.03 5.79
N GLY A 57 19.48 6.79 6.12
CA GLY A 57 19.78 7.18 7.50
C GLY A 57 18.64 7.94 8.16
N PHE A 58 18.05 8.89 7.43
CA PHE A 58 16.96 9.73 7.94
C PHE A 58 15.60 9.03 7.92
N GLN A 59 15.29 8.30 6.84
CA GLN A 59 13.96 7.74 6.63
C GLN A 59 13.76 6.43 7.38
N PHE A 60 14.75 5.54 7.34
CA PHE A 60 14.67 4.17 7.84
C PHE A 60 15.67 3.85 8.94
N GLY A 61 16.79 4.58 9.05
CA GLY A 61 17.92 4.33 9.93
C GLY A 61 19.10 3.69 9.20
N ASN A 62 18.85 2.60 8.45
CA ASN A 62 19.83 1.96 7.57
C ASN A 62 19.12 1.00 6.57
N ALA A 63 19.88 0.38 5.67
CA ALA A 63 19.35 -0.55 4.66
C ALA A 63 18.63 -1.77 5.26
N GLU A 64 19.14 -2.33 6.35
CA GLU A 64 18.50 -3.48 7.01
C GLU A 64 17.15 -3.09 7.63
N GLN A 65 17.07 -1.88 8.20
CA GLN A 65 15.82 -1.33 8.71
C GLN A 65 14.78 -1.05 7.60
N VAL A 66 15.20 -0.81 6.35
CA VAL A 66 14.27 -0.75 5.21
C VAL A 66 13.54 -2.09 5.06
N ARG A 67 14.30 -3.19 5.00
CA ARG A 67 13.75 -4.54 4.84
C ARG A 67 12.77 -4.86 5.97
N VAL A 68 13.21 -4.71 7.22
CA VAL A 68 12.39 -5.00 8.41
C VAL A 68 11.10 -4.19 8.42
N LYS A 69 11.18 -2.88 8.20
CA LYS A 69 10.03 -1.97 8.28
C LYS A 69 9.04 -2.20 7.14
N LEU A 70 9.52 -2.41 5.91
CA LEU A 70 8.64 -2.66 4.77
C LEU A 70 7.96 -4.03 4.86
N THR A 71 8.68 -5.10 5.23
CA THR A 71 8.08 -6.43 5.44
C THR A 71 7.01 -6.39 6.52
N LYS A 72 7.28 -5.70 7.64
CA LYS A 72 6.29 -5.54 8.71
C LYS A 72 5.07 -4.75 8.22
N LEU A 73 5.28 -3.60 7.57
CA LEU A 73 4.21 -2.76 7.06
C LEU A 73 3.25 -3.55 6.16
N VAL A 74 3.75 -4.20 5.11
CA VAL A 74 2.87 -4.89 4.14
C VAL A 74 2.11 -6.06 4.77
N SER A 75 2.68 -6.68 5.81
CA SER A 75 2.00 -7.75 6.56
C SER A 75 0.90 -7.20 7.46
N GLU A 76 1.15 -6.08 8.14
CA GLU A 76 0.14 -5.39 8.97
C GLU A 76 -1.01 -4.84 8.11
N GLU A 77 -0.69 -4.28 6.95
CA GLU A 77 -1.65 -3.80 5.95
C GLU A 77 -2.53 -4.93 5.42
N ALA A 78 -1.95 -6.10 5.10
CA ALA A 78 -2.72 -7.28 4.71
C ALA A 78 -3.65 -7.76 5.84
N LYS A 79 -3.11 -7.89 7.05
CA LYS A 79 -3.86 -8.35 8.22
C LYS A 79 -5.05 -7.43 8.54
N ALA A 80 -4.88 -6.12 8.39
CA ALA A 80 -5.93 -5.12 8.66
C ALA A 80 -7.19 -5.33 7.81
N VAL A 81 -7.07 -5.97 6.65
CA VAL A 81 -8.18 -6.24 5.72
C VAL A 81 -8.47 -7.74 5.53
N GLY A 82 -7.90 -8.60 6.40
CA GLY A 82 -8.11 -10.05 6.32
C GLY A 82 -7.39 -10.76 5.17
N LEU A 83 -6.38 -10.13 4.57
CA LEU A 83 -5.53 -10.71 3.53
C LEU A 83 -4.23 -11.30 4.12
N SER A 84 -3.53 -12.11 3.31
CA SER A 84 -2.24 -12.73 3.64
C SER A 84 -1.43 -13.02 2.36
N PRO A 85 -0.09 -13.01 2.40
CA PRO A 85 0.76 -12.62 3.53
C PRO A 85 1.08 -11.11 3.56
N ALA A 86 0.91 -10.41 2.45
CA ALA A 86 1.32 -9.03 2.26
C ALA A 86 0.36 -8.28 1.33
N ALA A 87 0.13 -7.00 1.60
CA ALA A 87 -0.70 -6.12 0.78
C ALA A 87 -0.25 -4.66 0.93
N GLU A 88 -0.66 -3.82 -0.01
CA GLU A 88 -0.59 -2.36 0.10
C GLU A 88 -2.01 -1.79 0.02
N ARG A 89 -2.36 -0.88 0.92
CA ARG A 89 -3.66 -0.20 0.87
C ARG A 89 -3.58 1.15 0.17
N PHE A 90 -4.65 1.46 -0.53
CA PHE A 90 -4.88 2.69 -1.25
C PHE A 90 -6.27 3.22 -0.92
N ALA A 91 -6.42 4.54 -0.87
CA ALA A 91 -7.72 5.19 -0.81
C ALA A 91 -8.21 5.46 -2.24
N GLY A 92 -9.49 5.24 -2.52
CA GLY A 92 -10.06 5.49 -3.83
C GLY A 92 -11.54 5.13 -3.93
N GLN A 93 -12.14 5.50 -5.05
CA GLN A 93 -13.43 4.94 -5.47
C GLN A 93 -13.12 3.84 -6.48
N VAL A 94 -12.94 2.62 -5.97
CA VAL A 94 -12.94 1.47 -6.86
C VAL A 94 -14.40 1.19 -7.17
N GLU A 95 -14.84 1.59 -8.35
CA GLU A 95 -16.02 0.97 -8.96
C GLU A 95 -15.70 -0.52 -9.07
N LEU A 96 -16.15 -1.30 -8.11
CA LEU A 96 -16.28 -2.74 -8.29
C LEU A 96 -17.30 -2.87 -9.42
N ALA A 97 -16.82 -3.03 -10.65
CA ALA A 97 -17.62 -3.51 -11.74
C ALA A 97 -18.06 -4.94 -11.37
N LEU A 98 -19.10 -5.03 -10.53
CA LEU A 98 -19.89 -6.23 -10.32
C LEU A 98 -20.82 -6.33 -11.54
N GLU A 99 -20.26 -6.62 -12.71
CA GLU A 99 -21.10 -6.95 -13.85
C GLU A 99 -20.42 -7.95 -14.78
N TYR A 100 -21.18 -9.04 -15.00
CA TYR A 100 -21.01 -10.14 -15.96
C TYR A 100 -20.14 -11.34 -15.59
N SER A 101 -20.74 -12.29 -14.85
CA SER A 101 -20.86 -13.68 -15.33
C SER A 101 -21.76 -14.53 -14.41
N LEU A 102 -23.04 -14.20 -14.35
CA LEU A 102 -24.10 -15.15 -14.01
C LEU A 102 -25.17 -15.00 -15.08
N ASP A 103 -24.91 -15.55 -16.26
CA ASP A 103 -25.90 -15.98 -17.25
C ASP A 103 -25.13 -16.60 -18.43
N TRP A 104 -24.76 -17.86 -18.28
CA TRP A 104 -24.62 -18.75 -19.42
C TRP A 104 -25.74 -19.79 -19.29
N HIS A 105 -26.74 -19.66 -20.16
CA HIS A 105 -27.77 -20.65 -20.44
C HIS A 105 -27.16 -21.98 -20.91
#